data_AF-A0A3M1JLH1-F1
#
_entry.id   AF-A0A3M1JLH1-F1
#
_cell.length_a   1.000
_cell.length_b   1.000
_cell.length_c   1.000
_cell.angle_alpha   90.00
_cell.angle_beta   90.00
_cell.angle_gamma   90.00
#
_symmetry.space_group_name_H-M   'P 1'
#
loop_
_entity.id
_entity.type
_entity.pdbx_description
1 polymer ?
#
loop_
_entity_poly.entity_id
_entity_poly.type
_entity_poly.pdbx_seq_one_letter_code
_entity_poly.pdbx_strand_id
1 'polypeptide(L)' 'MRVIMNMADSIYCLAHGELLASGAPEEIQNDQRVIDAYLGAH' A
#
# COMPACT_ATOMS: atom_id res chain seq x y z
N MET A 1 8.43 -4.66 -1.98
CA MET A 1 6.97 -4.87 -2.04
C MET A 1 6.47 -6.10 -2.79
N ARG A 2 7.22 -6.68 -3.75
CA ARG A 2 6.75 -7.78 -4.61
C ARG A 2 6.09 -8.98 -3.90
N VAL A 3 6.62 -9.47 -2.78
CA VAL A 3 6.05 -10.67 -2.10
C VAL A 3 4.66 -10.39 -1.54
N ILE A 4 4.50 -9.28 -0.79
CA ILE A 4 3.22 -8.88 -0.18
C ILE A 4 2.18 -8.68 -1.29
N MET A 5 2.57 -7.99 -2.37
CA MET A 5 1.66 -7.67 -3.46
C MET A 5 1.15 -8.89 -4.25
N ASN A 6 1.88 -10.02 -4.21
CA ASN A 6 1.49 -11.24 -4.94
C ASN A 6 0.82 -12.30 -4.04
N MET A 7 0.74 -12.07 -2.73
CA MET A 7 0.24 -13.07 -1.78
C MET A 7 -0.99 -12.61 -1.01
N ALA A 8 -1.17 -11.30 -0.82
CA ALA A 8 -2.29 -10.79 -0.06
C ALA A 8 -3.51 -10.57 -0.96
N ASP A 9 -4.69 -10.98 -0.49
CA ASP A 9 -5.97 -10.61 -1.13
C ASP A 9 -6.39 -9.17 -0.76
N SER A 10 -5.92 -8.68 0.38
CA SER A 10 -6.22 -7.34 0.89
C SER A 10 -5.06 -6.79 1.72
N ILE A 11 -4.81 -5.50 1.58
CA ILE A 11 -3.71 -4.78 2.25
C ILE A 11 -4.29 -3.58 2.98
N TYR A 12 -3.73 -3.28 4.16
CA TYR A 12 -4.03 -2.10 4.97
C TYR A 12 -2.73 -1.35 5.24
N CYS A 13 -2.69 -0.07 4.89
CA CYS A 13 -1.55 0.82 5.10
C CYS A 13 -1.86 1.79 6.25
N LEU A 14 -0.99 1.87 7.26
CA LEU A 14 -1.18 2.73 8.44
C LEU A 14 -0.06 3.73 8.63
N ALA A 15 -0.34 5.02 8.44
CA ALA A 15 0.63 6.11 8.65
C ALA A 15 0.23 6.95 9.86
N HIS A 16 1.21 7.32 10.69
CA HIS A 16 1.00 8.17 11.87
C HIS A 16 -0.08 7.66 12.86
N GLY A 17 -0.27 6.34 12.92
CA GLY A 17 -1.28 5.72 13.78
C GLY A 17 -2.70 5.72 13.20
N GLU A 18 -2.88 6.18 11.96
CA GLU A 18 -4.17 6.22 11.27
C GLU A 18 -4.16 5.36 10.02
N LEU A 19 -5.35 4.90 9.59
CA LEU A 19 -5.51 4.17 8.34
C LEU A 19 -5.32 5.13 7.16
N LEU A 20 -4.28 4.88 6.37
CA LEU A 20 -3.97 5.66 5.17
C LEU A 20 -4.78 5.17 3.96
N ALA A 21 -4.74 3.87 3.71
CA ALA A 21 -5.41 3.22 2.59
C ALA A 21 -5.67 1.74 2.89
N SER A 22 -6.70 1.16 2.27
CA SER A 22 -6.98 -0.27 2.32
C SER A 22 -7.62 -0.74 1.02
N GLY A 23 -7.25 -1.92 0.52
CA GLY A 23 -7.75 -2.45 -0.73
C GLY A 23 -6.95 -3.65 -1.24
N ALA A 24 -7.26 -4.06 -2.47
CA ALA A 24 -6.48 -5.08 -3.18
C ALA A 24 -5.05 -4.58 -3.44
N PRO A 25 -4.06 -5.49 -3.62
CA PRO A 25 -2.69 -5.11 -3.90
C PRO A 25 -2.51 -4.13 -5.06
N GLU A 26 -3.30 -4.33 -6.13
CA GLU A 26 -3.27 -3.49 -7.32
C GLU A 26 -3.77 -2.06 -7.06
N GLU A 27 -4.73 -1.91 -6.15
CA GLU A 27 -5.23 -0.59 -5.74
C GLU A 27 -4.19 0.12 -4.86
N ILE A 28 -3.60 -0.62 -3.90
CA ILE A 28 -2.63 -0.07 -2.95
C ILE A 28 -1.31 0.33 -3.61
N GLN A 29 -0.81 -0.44 -4.57
CA GLN A 29 0.43 -0.08 -5.26
C GLN A 29 0.29 1.16 -6.16
N ASN A 30 -0.93 1.50 -6.57
CA ASN A 30 -1.23 2.66 -7.40
C ASN A 30 -1.77 3.86 -6.60
N ASP A 31 -1.98 3.72 -5.29
CA ASP A 31 -2.41 4.82 -4.43
C ASP A 31 -1.23 5.77 -4.18
N GLN A 32 -1.32 7.00 -4.71
CA GLN A 32 -0.27 8.00 -4.58
C GLN A 32 0.14 8.26 -3.12
N ARG A 33 -0.82 8.20 -2.18
CA ARG A 33 -0.54 8.40 -0.75
C ARG A 33 0.32 7.28 -0.20
N VAL A 34 0.10 6.04 -0.64
CA VAL A 34 0.91 4.87 -0.26
C VAL A 34 2.28 4.93 -0.91
N ILE A 35 2.35 5.36 -2.17
CA ILE A 35 3.63 5.55 -2.87
C ILE A 35 4.50 6.55 -2.12
N ASP A 36 3.94 7.73 -1.78
CA ASP A 36 4.65 8.78 -1.07
C ASP A 36 5.09 8.36 0.34
N ALA A 37 4.28 7.55 1.03
CA ALA A 37 4.55 7.15 2.42
C ALA A 37 5.42 5.89 2.56
N TYR A 38 5.40 4.95 1.61
CA TYR A 38 6.03 3.62 1.76
C TYR A 38 6.83 3.13 0.58
N LEU A 39 6.40 3.39 -0.66
CA LEU A 39 7.00 2.76 -1.83
C LEU A 39 8.14 3.59 -2.40
N GLY A 40 8.09 4.92 -2.24
CA GLY A 40 8.98 5.85 -2.94
C GLY A 40 8.68 5.90 -4.44
N ALA A 41 9.23 6.91 -5.12
CA ALA A 41 8.99 7.13 -6.55
C ALA A 41 9.84 6.24 -7.49
N HIS A 42 10.54 5.21 -7.00
CA HIS A 42 11.60 4.50 -7.74
C HIS A 42 11.63 2.99 -7.48
#